data_AF-A0A542I869-F1
#
_entry.id   AF-A0A542I869-F1
#
_cell.length_a   1.000
_cell.length_b   1.000
_cell.length_c   1.000
_cell.angle_alpha   90.00
_cell.angle_beta   90.00
_cell.angle_gamma   90.00
#
_symmetry.space_group_name_H-M   'P 1'
#
loop_
_entity.id
_entity.type
_entity.pdbx_description
1 polymer ?
#
loop_
_entity_poly.entity_id
_entity_poly.type
_entity_poly.pdbx_seq_one_letter_code
_entity_poly.pdbx_strand_id
1 'polypeptide(L)'
;MPAGSSPAIWPPPVWLKVMISRRDAAITLDVPLEMAQRHGLPKWMTEAELRAILDNPPPWLVQSRANRTGKRPVWVHLECAVCGYEEAARPKKWWPDFTYVVCGHHPPADMPPARPGCVRSEYDGVGTRFVGIADVEAPPVRP
;
A
#
# COMPACT_ATOMS: atom_id res chain seq x y z
N MET A 1 -17.29 61.04 3.61
CA MET A 1 -17.56 59.69 4.13
C MET A 1 -17.25 58.70 3.03
N PRO A 2 -16.21 57.85 3.14
CA PRO A 2 -15.85 56.87 2.12
C PRO A 2 -16.41 55.49 2.48
N ALA A 3 -17.13 54.86 1.57
CA ALA A 3 -17.38 53.42 1.60
C ALA A 3 -17.41 52.93 0.15
N GLY A 4 -16.28 52.39 -0.30
CA GLY A 4 -16.06 51.97 -1.69
C GLY A 4 -14.95 50.94 -1.74
N SER A 5 -15.36 49.69 -1.56
CA SER A 5 -14.79 48.42 -2.02
C SER A 5 -13.38 48.38 -2.60
N SER A 6 -12.54 47.52 -2.04
CA SER A 6 -11.75 46.57 -2.85
C SER A 6 -11.50 45.25 -2.12
N PRO A 7 -11.38 44.15 -2.89
CA PRO A 7 -11.70 42.81 -2.42
C PRO A 7 -10.49 42.10 -1.83
N ALA A 8 -10.77 41.14 -0.95
CA ALA A 8 -9.82 40.16 -0.47
C ALA A 8 -9.23 39.36 -1.65
N ILE A 9 -8.03 39.72 -2.10
CA ILE A 9 -7.16 38.85 -2.88
C ILE A 9 -6.13 38.29 -1.89
N TRP A 10 -6.54 37.26 -1.16
CA TRP A 10 -5.58 36.38 -0.50
C TRP A 10 -5.33 35.22 -1.46
N PRO A 11 -4.09 34.97 -1.92
CA PRO A 11 -3.80 33.65 -2.48
C PRO A 11 -4.06 32.61 -1.38
N PRO A 12 -4.63 31.43 -1.70
CA PRO A 12 -4.72 30.36 -0.72
C PRO A 12 -3.32 29.99 -0.22
N PRO A 13 -3.14 29.61 1.06
CA PRO A 13 -1.84 29.26 1.59
C PRO A 13 -1.28 28.02 0.85
N VAL A 14 -0.18 28.22 0.14
CA VAL A 14 0.62 27.21 -0.59
C VAL A 14 1.36 26.21 0.34
N TRP A 15 0.91 26.03 1.58
CA TRP A 15 1.73 25.46 2.67
C TRP A 15 1.38 24.04 3.11
N LEU A 16 0.44 23.36 2.48
CA LEU A 16 0.43 21.89 2.51
C LEU A 16 1.13 21.36 1.25
N LYS A 17 2.45 21.60 1.18
CA LYS A 17 3.32 20.63 0.53
C LYS A 17 3.10 19.33 1.28
N VAL A 18 2.34 18.41 0.68
CA VAL A 18 2.17 17.06 1.23
C VAL A 18 3.57 16.49 1.37
N MET A 19 4.02 16.37 2.63
CA MET A 19 5.31 15.82 2.99
C MET A 19 5.17 14.31 3.02
N ILE A 20 5.81 13.67 2.06
CA ILE A 20 5.80 12.24 1.84
C ILE A 20 7.01 11.66 2.54
N SER A 21 6.79 10.61 3.32
CA SER A 21 7.90 9.92 3.95
C SER A 21 8.71 9.13 2.92
N ARG A 22 9.98 8.83 3.20
CA ARG A 22 10.78 7.92 2.37
C ARG A 22 10.09 6.58 2.13
N ARG A 23 9.32 6.10 3.12
CA ARG A 23 8.61 4.83 3.02
C ARG A 23 7.51 4.92 1.98
N ASP A 24 6.71 5.98 2.04
CA ASP A 24 5.63 6.22 1.07
C ASP A 24 6.20 6.43 -0.33
N ALA A 25 7.31 7.17 -0.45
CA ALA A 25 8.03 7.29 -1.72
C ALA A 25 8.53 5.93 -2.23
N ALA A 26 9.05 5.06 -1.36
CA ALA A 26 9.50 3.72 -1.74
C ALA A 26 8.35 2.81 -2.19
N ILE A 27 7.18 2.94 -1.56
CA ILE A 27 5.94 2.25 -1.95
C ILE A 27 5.52 2.74 -3.34
N THR A 28 5.41 4.05 -3.55
CA THR A 28 5.01 4.64 -4.84
C THR A 28 5.98 4.29 -5.97
N LEU A 29 7.29 4.25 -5.70
CA LEU A 29 8.31 3.88 -6.69
C LEU A 29 8.40 2.37 -6.93
N ASP A 30 7.71 1.57 -6.10
CA ASP A 30 7.74 0.11 -6.05
C ASP A 30 9.16 -0.46 -5.91
N VAL A 31 9.90 0.07 -4.92
CA VAL A 31 11.26 -0.34 -4.56
C VAL A 31 11.39 -0.67 -3.08
N PRO A 32 12.33 -1.55 -2.69
CA PRO A 32 12.59 -1.82 -1.27
C PRO A 32 13.06 -0.57 -0.54
N LEU A 33 12.70 -0.44 0.75
CA LEU A 33 13.10 0.71 1.57
C LEU A 33 14.63 0.82 1.67
N GLU A 34 15.33 -0.30 1.70
CA GLU A 34 16.79 -0.37 1.76
C GLU A 34 17.43 0.20 0.48
N MET A 35 16.79 -0.02 -0.68
CA MET A 35 17.21 0.57 -1.95
C MET A 35 16.98 2.08 -1.97
N ALA A 36 15.82 2.54 -1.52
CA ALA A 36 15.53 3.97 -1.38
C ALA A 36 16.58 4.67 -0.48
N GLN A 37 16.96 4.04 0.64
CA GLN A 37 18.00 4.55 1.53
C GLN A 37 19.38 4.57 0.86
N ARG A 38 19.77 3.47 0.21
CA ARG A 38 21.10 3.33 -0.43
C ARG A 38 21.34 4.36 -1.54
N HIS A 39 20.29 4.70 -2.31
CA HIS A 39 20.38 5.68 -3.38
C HIS A 39 20.06 7.12 -2.93
N GLY A 40 19.97 7.35 -1.63
CA GLY A 40 19.94 8.70 -1.06
C GLY A 40 18.60 9.40 -1.11
N LEU A 41 17.47 8.68 -1.21
CA LEU A 41 16.15 9.33 -1.07
C LEU A 41 16.07 10.01 0.30
N PRO A 42 15.65 11.28 0.41
CA PRO A 42 15.55 11.97 1.68
C PRO A 42 14.49 11.33 2.58
N LYS A 43 14.58 11.58 3.90
CA LYS A 43 13.64 11.01 4.88
C LYS A 43 12.20 11.50 4.65
N TRP A 44 12.09 12.75 4.18
CA TRP A 44 10.87 13.40 3.80
C TRP A 44 11.11 14.14 2.48
N MET A 45 10.14 14.09 1.58
CA MET A 45 10.14 14.85 0.33
C MET A 45 8.74 15.36 0.04
N THR A 46 8.64 16.29 -0.89
CA THR A 46 7.37 16.82 -1.37
C THR A 46 6.82 15.93 -2.49
N GLU A 47 5.50 15.99 -2.71
CA GLU A 47 4.87 15.37 -3.88
C GLU A 47 5.52 15.79 -5.19
N ALA A 48 5.91 17.06 -5.33
CA ALA A 48 6.58 17.55 -6.54
C ALA A 48 7.94 16.87 -6.80
N GLU A 49 8.73 16.62 -5.74
CA GLU A 49 10.00 15.91 -5.86
C GLU A 49 9.79 14.43 -6.22
N LEU A 50 8.80 13.78 -5.62
CA LEU A 50 8.44 12.41 -5.97
C LEU A 50 7.96 12.32 -7.43
N ARG A 51 7.11 13.26 -7.85
CA ARG A 51 6.62 13.37 -9.23
C ARG A 51 7.78 13.54 -10.22
N ALA A 52 8.77 14.37 -9.89
CA ALA A 52 9.95 14.55 -10.73
C ALA A 52 10.77 13.25 -10.89
N ILE A 53 10.89 12.44 -9.83
CA ILE A 53 11.53 11.11 -9.90
C ILE A 53 10.70 10.14 -10.76
N LEU A 54 9.38 10.20 -10.69
CA LEU A 54 8.49 9.36 -11.50
C LEU A 54 8.57 9.74 -12.99
N ASP A 55 8.57 11.03 -13.29
CA ASP A 55 8.57 11.55 -14.65
C ASP A 55 9.95 11.41 -15.32
N ASN A 56 11.04 11.55 -14.56
CA ASN A 56 12.41 11.34 -15.01
C ASN A 56 13.15 10.33 -14.11
N PRO A 57 12.88 9.02 -14.29
CA PRO A 57 13.41 7.99 -13.40
C PRO A 57 14.93 7.90 -13.49
N PRO A 58 15.66 7.92 -12.36
CA PRO A 58 17.11 7.83 -12.37
C PRO A 58 17.57 6.44 -12.88
N PRO A 59 18.79 6.33 -13.42
CA PRO A 59 19.28 5.08 -14.03
C PRO A 59 19.18 3.86 -13.11
N TRP A 60 19.42 4.02 -11.80
CA TRP A 60 19.33 2.93 -10.83
C TRP A 60 17.89 2.41 -10.68
N LEU A 61 16.88 3.28 -10.78
CA LEU A 61 15.47 2.89 -10.67
C LEU A 61 15.03 2.14 -11.92
N VAL A 62 15.46 2.62 -13.09
CA VAL A 62 15.24 1.93 -14.37
C VAL A 62 15.86 0.54 -14.34
N GLN A 63 17.13 0.45 -13.92
CA GLN A 63 17.83 -0.83 -13.80
C GLN A 63 17.19 -1.77 -12.77
N SER A 64 16.80 -1.24 -11.60
CA SER A 64 16.12 -2.02 -10.56
C SER A 64 14.84 -2.64 -11.11
N ARG A 65 14.03 -1.86 -11.84
CA ARG A 65 12.79 -2.33 -12.46
C ARG A 65 13.06 -3.38 -13.55
N ALA A 66 14.08 -3.18 -14.38
CA ALA A 66 14.48 -4.12 -15.42
C ALA A 66 14.97 -5.46 -14.84
N ASN A 67 15.63 -5.44 -13.68
CA ASN A 67 16.15 -6.63 -13.02
C ASN A 67 15.06 -7.47 -12.31
N ARG A 68 13.82 -7.00 -12.24
CA ARG A 68 12.74 -7.77 -11.60
C ARG A 68 12.35 -8.95 -12.47
N THR A 69 12.88 -10.11 -12.13
CA THR A 69 12.53 -11.42 -12.70
C THR A 69 11.28 -11.96 -12.00
N GLY A 70 10.13 -11.30 -12.20
CA GLY A 70 8.86 -11.75 -11.65
C GLY A 70 7.74 -10.73 -11.81
N LYS A 71 6.49 -11.22 -11.82
CA LYS A 71 5.28 -10.36 -11.88
C LYS A 71 4.87 -9.80 -10.51
N ARG A 72 5.56 -10.18 -9.43
CA ARG A 72 5.17 -9.79 -8.07
C ARG A 72 5.72 -8.39 -7.75
N PRO A 73 4.87 -7.45 -7.30
CA PRO A 73 5.32 -6.14 -6.86
C PRO A 73 6.15 -6.25 -5.58
N VAL A 74 6.94 -5.22 -5.29
CA VAL A 74 7.73 -5.17 -4.04
C VAL A 74 6.81 -4.91 -2.86
N TRP A 75 5.77 -4.11 -3.07
CA TRP A 75 4.75 -3.78 -2.09
C TRP A 75 3.38 -4.26 -2.57
N VAL A 76 2.57 -4.73 -1.63
CA VAL A 76 1.15 -4.97 -1.83
C VAL A 76 0.38 -4.14 -0.83
N HIS A 77 -0.79 -3.65 -1.24
CA HIS A 77 -1.68 -2.92 -0.36
C HIS A 77 -2.67 -3.89 0.28
N LEU A 78 -2.72 -3.87 1.59
CA LEU A 78 -3.60 -4.69 2.41
C LEU A 78 -4.71 -3.79 2.95
N GLU A 79 -5.96 -4.20 2.77
CA GLU A 79 -7.13 -3.47 3.27
C GLU A 79 -8.01 -4.44 4.07
N CYS A 80 -8.37 -4.03 5.29
CA CYS A 80 -9.24 -4.82 6.15
C CYS A 80 -10.65 -4.88 5.56
N ALA A 81 -11.13 -6.08 5.25
CA ALA A 81 -12.47 -6.28 4.69
C ALA A 81 -13.63 -5.87 5.62
N VAL A 82 -13.35 -5.58 6.91
CA VAL A 82 -14.37 -5.20 7.90
C VAL A 82 -14.39 -3.70 8.15
N CYS A 83 -13.23 -3.08 8.42
CA CYS A 83 -13.15 -1.68 8.82
C CYS A 83 -12.41 -0.76 7.84
N GLY A 84 -11.89 -1.29 6.73
CA GLY A 84 -11.16 -0.50 5.73
C GLY A 84 -9.79 0.00 6.20
N TYR A 85 -9.24 -0.52 7.31
CA TYR A 85 -7.87 -0.17 7.70
C TYR A 85 -6.88 -0.68 6.64
N GLU A 86 -5.95 0.19 6.25
CA GLU A 86 -5.01 -0.06 5.16
C GLU A 86 -3.54 -0.10 5.61
N GLU A 87 -2.74 -0.94 4.97
CA GLU A 87 -1.29 -1.01 5.15
C GLU A 87 -0.59 -1.49 3.87
N ALA A 88 0.53 -0.84 3.50
CA ALA A 88 1.43 -1.39 2.50
C ALA A 88 2.43 -2.37 3.14
N ALA A 89 2.44 -3.61 2.65
CA ALA A 89 3.30 -4.68 3.15
C ALA A 89 4.12 -5.33 2.03
N ARG A 90 5.24 -5.95 2.38
CA ARG A 90 6.04 -6.73 1.42
C ARG A 90 5.52 -8.18 1.38
N PRO A 91 5.09 -8.70 0.22
CA PRO A 91 4.56 -10.05 0.12
C PRO A 91 5.65 -11.07 0.45
N LYS A 92 5.34 -12.02 1.33
CA LYS A 92 6.27 -13.09 1.72
C LYS A 92 6.10 -14.29 0.80
N LYS A 93 7.14 -15.12 0.65
CA LYS A 93 7.11 -16.31 -0.21
C LYS A 93 6.00 -17.30 0.18
N TRP A 94 5.66 -17.38 1.46
CA TRP A 94 4.64 -18.29 1.98
C TRP A 94 3.21 -17.77 1.87
N TRP A 95 3.00 -16.50 1.48
CA TRP A 95 1.64 -15.98 1.31
C TRP A 95 0.96 -16.69 0.13
N PRO A 96 -0.21 -17.31 0.35
CA PRO A 96 -1.06 -17.76 -0.75
C PRO A 96 -1.72 -16.55 -1.42
N ASP A 97 -2.52 -16.84 -2.46
CA ASP A 97 -3.45 -15.85 -3.00
C ASP A 97 -4.62 -15.68 -2.02
N PHE A 98 -4.58 -14.61 -1.24
CA PHE A 98 -5.64 -14.31 -0.27
C PHE A 98 -6.93 -13.88 -0.98
N THR A 99 -8.06 -14.36 -0.45
CA THR A 99 -9.40 -13.86 -0.83
C THR A 99 -9.62 -12.46 -0.27
N TYR A 100 -9.22 -12.24 0.99
CA TYR A 100 -9.20 -10.94 1.65
C TYR A 100 -8.31 -11.00 2.91
N VAL A 101 -8.11 -9.87 3.55
CA VAL A 101 -7.40 -9.77 4.84
C VAL A 101 -8.26 -9.08 5.88
N VAL A 102 -8.05 -9.40 7.16
CA VAL A 102 -8.75 -8.78 8.29
C VAL A 102 -7.72 -8.35 9.32
N CYS A 103 -7.85 -7.14 9.89
CA CYS A 103 -6.94 -6.70 10.94
C CYS A 103 -7.28 -7.36 12.28
N GLY A 104 -6.27 -7.56 13.14
CA GLY A 104 -6.42 -8.24 14.43
C GLY A 104 -7.30 -7.51 15.47
N HIS A 105 -7.99 -6.44 15.10
CA HIS A 105 -9.00 -5.80 15.95
C HIS A 105 -10.37 -6.49 15.85
N HIS A 106 -10.61 -7.28 14.81
CA HIS A 106 -11.88 -7.95 14.60
C HIS A 106 -11.80 -9.43 14.98
N PRO A 107 -12.75 -9.94 15.78
CA PRO A 107 -12.88 -11.36 16.02
C PRO A 107 -13.31 -12.11 14.74
N PRO A 108 -13.08 -13.43 14.66
CA PRO A 108 -13.56 -14.27 13.55
C PRO A 108 -15.07 -14.15 13.27
N ALA A 109 -15.87 -13.82 14.28
CA ALA A 109 -17.31 -13.62 14.14
C ALA A 109 -17.70 -12.40 13.28
N ASP A 110 -16.83 -11.39 13.17
CA ASP A 110 -17.06 -10.19 12.35
C ASP A 110 -16.66 -10.42 10.89
N MET A 111 -15.99 -11.53 10.60
CA MET A 111 -15.45 -11.79 9.27
C MET A 111 -16.57 -12.18 8.30
N PRO A 112 -16.46 -11.79 7.01
CA PRO A 112 -17.34 -12.29 5.98
C PRO A 112 -17.44 -13.84 6.02
N PRO A 113 -18.61 -14.44 5.78
CA PRO A 113 -18.74 -15.90 5.76
C PRO A 113 -17.92 -16.51 4.63
N ALA A 114 -17.52 -17.77 4.78
CA ALA A 114 -16.82 -18.50 3.73
C ALA A 114 -17.70 -18.61 2.49
N ARG A 115 -17.09 -18.46 1.31
CA ARG A 115 -17.80 -18.68 0.04
C ARG A 115 -18.39 -20.09 0.03
N PRO A 116 -19.66 -20.28 -0.38
CA PRO A 116 -20.26 -21.61 -0.46
C PRO A 116 -19.42 -22.56 -1.31
N GLY A 117 -19.17 -23.77 -0.82
CA GLY A 117 -18.33 -24.75 -1.50
C GLY A 117 -16.83 -24.55 -1.35
N CYS A 118 -16.37 -23.54 -0.60
CA CYS A 118 -14.95 -23.36 -0.26
C CYS A 118 -14.64 -23.81 1.18
N VAL A 119 -13.41 -24.27 1.40
CA VAL A 119 -12.79 -24.40 2.72
C VAL A 119 -11.97 -23.16 3.00
N ARG A 120 -12.20 -22.56 4.18
CA ARG A 120 -11.45 -21.40 4.66
C ARG A 120 -10.16 -21.82 5.35
N SER A 121 -9.06 -21.16 4.99
CA SER A 121 -7.78 -21.21 5.71
C SER A 121 -7.38 -19.82 6.18
N GLU A 122 -6.88 -19.72 7.41
CA GLU A 122 -6.45 -18.48 8.04
C GLU A 122 -4.93 -18.48 8.20
N TYR A 123 -4.31 -17.32 7.96
CA TYR A 123 -2.86 -17.15 7.94
C TYR A 123 -2.45 -15.93 8.78
N ASP A 124 -1.87 -16.18 9.95
CA ASP A 124 -1.34 -15.13 10.82
C ASP A 124 -0.02 -14.52 10.30
N GLY A 125 0.32 -13.32 10.81
CA GLY A 125 1.60 -12.68 10.52
C GLY A 125 1.70 -12.06 9.11
N VAL A 126 0.55 -11.70 8.54
CA VAL A 126 0.41 -10.92 7.31
C VAL A 126 0.49 -9.42 7.67
N GLY A 127 1.30 -8.65 6.94
CA GLY A 127 1.58 -7.25 7.30
C GLY A 127 2.15 -7.11 8.72
N THR A 128 1.77 -6.03 9.40
CA THR A 128 2.07 -5.86 10.83
C THR A 128 0.99 -6.44 11.75
N ARG A 129 -0.27 -6.48 11.31
CA ARG A 129 -1.40 -6.91 12.17
C ARG A 129 -2.57 -7.56 11.44
N PHE A 130 -2.36 -8.09 10.23
CA PHE A 130 -3.41 -8.75 9.47
C PHE A 130 -3.37 -10.27 9.62
N VAL A 131 -4.56 -10.85 9.52
CA VAL A 131 -4.81 -12.27 9.24
C VAL A 131 -5.24 -12.37 7.78
N GLY A 132 -4.54 -13.20 7.01
CA GLY A 132 -4.90 -13.49 5.64
C GLY A 132 -5.94 -14.61 5.57
N ILE A 133 -7.00 -14.40 4.80
CA ILE A 133 -8.05 -15.39 4.58
C ILE A 133 -7.95 -15.91 3.15
N ALA A 134 -7.85 -17.23 3.00
CA ALA A 134 -7.92 -17.90 1.71
C ALA A 134 -9.08 -18.89 1.71
N ASP A 135 -10.11 -18.58 0.95
CA ASP A 135 -11.23 -19.48 0.67
C ASP A 135 -10.89 -20.27 -0.62
N VAL A 136 -10.56 -21.55 -0.48
CA VAL A 136 -10.17 -22.43 -1.59
C VAL A 136 -11.30 -23.44 -1.85
N GLU A 137 -11.60 -23.74 -3.11
CA GLU A 137 -12.65 -24.69 -3.47
C GLU A 137 -12.45 -26.03 -2.75
N ALA A 138 -13.50 -26.51 -2.09
CA ALA A 138 -13.45 -27.76 -1.36
C ALA A 138 -13.26 -28.91 -2.36
N PRO A 139 -12.34 -29.85 -2.09
CA PRO A 139 -12.25 -31.05 -2.92
C PRO A 139 -13.60 -31.78 -2.90
N PRO A 140 -14.02 -32.40 -4.02
CA PRO A 140 -15.29 -33.09 -4.10
C PRO A 140 -15.37 -34.17 -3.03
N VAL A 141 -16.43 -34.13 -2.22
CA VAL A 141 -16.73 -35.17 -1.23
C VAL A 141 -16.95 -36.47 -1.99
N ARG A 142 -16.03 -37.43 -1.85
CA ARG A 142 -16.26 -38.78 -2.39
C ARG A 142 -17.36 -39.46 -1.54
N PRO A 143 -18.38 -40.05 -2.16
CA PRO A 143 -19.47 -40.72 -1.45
C PRO A 143 -19.01 -41.95 -0.66
#